data_AF-A0A553R001-F1
#
_entry.id   AF-A0A553R001-F1
#
_cell.length_a   1.000
_cell.length_b   1.000
_cell.length_c   1.000
_cell.angle_alpha   90.00
_cell.angle_beta   90.00
_cell.angle_gamma   90.00
#
_symmetry.space_group_name_H-M   'P 1'
#
loop_
_entity.id
_entity.type
_entity.pdbx_description
1 polymer ?
#
loop_
_entity_poly.entity_id
_entity_poly.type
_entity_poly.pdbx_seq_one_letter_code
_entity_poly.pdbx_strand_id
1 'polypeptide(L)'
;MHCLSRRPRSYLLNSYSDFKEIDEIARESYETAWLDLLIETRPEYRTTLVEKDSVRKESYESKQVIHFTVRRSPNQTIQMGIERQPPQLYHLPYKKTLPIPIFTPRDISQHCGTHTPSQDQTNMNSHSEPSFNGVCLPSVTIQKPKVVKVHGSDFRASTLVSPHRDTLHVQRRE
;
A
#
# COMPACT_ATOMS: atom_id res chain seq x y z
N MET A 1 -10.03 -32.97 3.45
CA MET A 1 -10.25 -31.56 3.79
C MET A 1 -10.00 -31.38 5.28
N HIS A 2 -8.78 -31.00 5.68
CA HIS A 2 -8.42 -30.89 7.10
C HIS A 2 -8.56 -29.43 7.57
N CYS A 3 -9.68 -29.13 8.22
CA CYS A 3 -9.96 -27.83 8.80
C CYS A 3 -9.37 -27.76 10.22
N LEU A 4 -8.17 -27.20 10.39
CA LEU A 4 -7.56 -27.01 11.71
C LEU A 4 -8.02 -25.69 12.33
N SER A 5 -9.17 -25.68 13.02
CA SER A 5 -9.46 -24.72 14.09
C SER A 5 -10.70 -25.14 14.88
N ARG A 6 -10.56 -25.30 16.20
CA ARG A 6 -11.65 -25.70 17.11
C ARG A 6 -12.68 -24.59 17.39
N ARG A 7 -12.49 -23.36 16.86
CA ARG A 7 -13.52 -22.33 16.64
C ARG A 7 -12.99 -21.37 15.55
N PRO A 8 -13.37 -21.52 14.27
CA PRO A 8 -12.76 -20.73 13.21
C PRO A 8 -13.28 -19.29 13.26
N ARG A 9 -12.44 -18.36 13.75
CA ARG A 9 -12.63 -16.91 13.58
C ARG A 9 -12.46 -16.46 12.13
N SER A 10 -11.89 -17.31 11.28
CA SER A 10 -11.85 -17.14 9.84
C SER A 10 -11.69 -18.50 9.13
N TYR A 11 -12.11 -18.55 7.87
CA TYR A 11 -11.93 -19.71 6.99
C TYR A 11 -11.01 -19.30 5.85
N LEU A 12 -10.05 -20.16 5.53
CA LEU A 12 -9.09 -19.94 4.45
C LEU A 12 -9.35 -20.93 3.32
N LEU A 13 -9.48 -20.42 2.11
CA LEU A 13 -9.56 -21.19 0.88
C LEU A 13 -8.35 -20.82 0.01
N ASN A 14 -7.58 -21.84 -0.37
CA ASN A 14 -6.44 -21.72 -1.25
C ASN A 14 -6.77 -22.42 -2.57
N SER A 15 -6.58 -21.71 -3.69
CA SER A 15 -6.68 -22.25 -5.04
C SER A 15 -5.34 -22.12 -5.75
N TYR A 16 -4.91 -23.22 -6.35
CA TYR A 16 -3.68 -23.30 -7.12
C TYR A 16 -3.99 -23.24 -8.61
N SER A 17 -3.02 -22.77 -9.38
CA SER A 17 -3.02 -22.84 -10.83
C SER A 17 -1.74 -23.51 -11.29
N ASP A 18 -1.84 -24.23 -12.39
CA ASP A 18 -0.78 -24.96 -13.03
C ASP A 18 -0.67 -24.56 -14.51
N PHE A 19 0.53 -24.70 -15.05
CA PHE A 19 0.83 -24.45 -16.45
C PHE A 19 1.88 -25.46 -16.92
N LYS A 20 1.67 -26.02 -18.10
CA LYS A 20 2.57 -26.97 -18.73
C LYS A 20 2.68 -26.70 -20.23
N GLU A 21 3.91 -26.70 -20.71
CA GLU A 21 4.27 -26.46 -22.10
C GLU A 21 5.35 -27.45 -22.54
N ILE A 22 5.30 -27.87 -23.79
CA ILE A 22 6.25 -28.79 -24.40
C ILE A 22 6.61 -28.24 -25.77
N ASP A 23 7.91 -28.04 -26.01
CA ASP A 23 8.46 -27.75 -27.33
C ASP A 23 9.07 -29.04 -27.89
N GLU A 24 8.38 -29.65 -28.85
CA GLU A 24 8.82 -30.90 -29.50
C GLU A 24 10.06 -30.70 -30.38
N ILE A 25 10.25 -29.50 -30.95
CA ILE A 25 11.35 -29.18 -31.86
C ILE A 25 12.63 -29.00 -31.05
N ALA A 26 12.56 -28.20 -29.98
CA ALA A 26 13.69 -27.99 -29.06
C ALA A 26 13.90 -29.18 -28.10
N ARG A 27 12.90 -30.08 -27.98
CA ARG A 27 12.83 -31.14 -26.96
C ARG A 27 12.89 -30.58 -25.54
N GLU A 28 12.26 -29.45 -25.34
CA GLU A 28 12.19 -28.75 -24.06
C GLU A 28 10.79 -28.89 -23.47
N SER A 29 10.70 -28.85 -22.15
CA SER A 29 9.42 -28.82 -21.46
C SER A 29 9.50 -27.87 -20.27
N TYR A 30 8.37 -27.22 -19.98
CA TYR A 30 8.22 -26.31 -18.88
C TYR A 30 6.93 -26.68 -18.13
N GLU A 31 7.03 -26.77 -16.81
CA GLU A 31 5.91 -27.05 -15.93
C GLU A 31 6.03 -26.19 -14.67
N THR A 32 4.93 -25.59 -14.24
CA THR A 32 4.90 -24.75 -13.04
C THR A 32 3.53 -24.83 -12.39
N ALA A 33 3.51 -24.71 -11.06
CA ALA A 33 2.29 -24.61 -10.28
C ALA A 33 2.49 -23.57 -9.18
N TRP A 34 1.48 -22.73 -8.95
CA TRP A 34 1.55 -21.67 -7.95
C TRP A 34 0.23 -21.47 -7.23
N LEU A 35 0.29 -20.87 -6.05
CA LEU A 35 -0.89 -20.41 -5.31
C LEU A 35 -1.43 -19.14 -5.98
N ASP A 36 -2.43 -19.28 -6.86
CA ASP A 36 -3.07 -18.16 -7.57
C ASP A 36 -3.95 -17.36 -6.61
N LEU A 37 -4.94 -18.00 -5.99
CA LEU A 37 -5.99 -17.30 -5.24
C LEU A 37 -6.06 -17.77 -3.79
N LEU A 38 -6.08 -16.82 -2.86
CA LEU A 38 -6.36 -17.01 -1.46
C LEU A 38 -7.60 -16.20 -1.08
N ILE A 39 -8.59 -16.87 -0.48
CA ILE A 39 -9.79 -16.23 0.07
C ILE A 39 -9.82 -16.46 1.57
N GLU A 40 -9.92 -15.38 2.34
CA GLU A 40 -10.17 -15.42 3.78
C GLU A 40 -11.58 -14.91 4.08
N THR A 41 -12.42 -15.81 4.60
CA THR A 41 -13.76 -15.46 5.09
C THR A 41 -13.70 -15.08 6.56
N ARG A 42 -14.14 -13.85 6.89
CA ARG A 42 -14.22 -13.34 8.26
C ARG A 42 -15.68 -13.03 8.64
N PRO A 43 -16.32 -13.87 9.48
CA PRO A 43 -17.75 -13.75 9.78
C PRO A 43 -18.17 -12.57 10.68
N GLU A 44 -17.28 -12.04 11.52
CA GLU A 44 -17.60 -10.94 12.47
C GLU A 44 -16.45 -9.91 12.58
N TYR A 45 -15.66 -9.74 11.52
CA TYR A 45 -14.49 -8.85 11.59
C TYR A 45 -14.89 -7.37 11.46
N ARG A 46 -15.09 -6.71 12.61
CA ARG A 46 -15.34 -5.25 12.68
C ARG A 46 -16.52 -4.77 11.81
N THR A 47 -17.43 -5.67 11.44
CA THR A 47 -18.62 -5.45 10.60
C THR A 47 -19.91 -5.74 11.35
N THR A 48 -19.93 -5.41 12.64
CA THR A 48 -21.16 -5.40 13.42
C THR A 48 -21.63 -3.96 13.55
N LEU A 49 -22.80 -3.66 12.99
CA LEU A 49 -23.51 -2.40 13.20
C LEU A 49 -24.50 -2.62 14.34
N VAL A 50 -24.39 -1.80 15.39
CA VAL A 50 -25.33 -1.81 16.52
C VAL A 50 -25.86 -0.41 16.73
N GLU A 51 -27.16 -0.26 16.61
CA GLU A 51 -27.88 0.99 16.84
C GLU A 51 -28.89 0.77 17.98
N LYS A 52 -28.97 1.73 18.89
CA LYS A 52 -29.91 1.69 20.01
C LYS A 52 -30.58 3.05 20.16
N ASP A 53 -31.91 3.05 20.06
CA ASP A 53 -32.75 4.20 20.38
C ASP A 53 -33.44 3.93 21.72
N SER A 54 -32.92 4.55 22.78
CA SER A 54 -33.48 4.41 24.13
C SER A 54 -34.81 5.15 24.30
N VAL A 55 -35.08 6.20 23.51
CA VAL A 55 -36.32 6.99 23.59
C VAL A 55 -37.47 6.17 23.03
N ARG A 56 -37.26 5.51 21.89
CA ARG A 56 -38.24 4.64 21.25
C ARG A 56 -38.20 3.18 21.73
N LYS A 57 -37.21 2.83 22.55
CA LYS A 57 -36.93 1.45 23.02
C LYS A 57 -36.69 0.48 21.87
N GLU A 58 -36.01 0.95 20.82
CA GLU A 58 -35.70 0.18 19.63
C GLU A 58 -34.20 -0.15 19.60
N SER A 59 -33.85 -1.34 19.12
CA SER A 59 -32.46 -1.72 18.90
C SER A 59 -32.32 -2.48 17.59
N TYR A 60 -31.28 -2.15 16.84
CA TYR A 60 -30.93 -2.80 15.59
C TYR A 60 -29.52 -3.36 15.68
N GLU A 61 -29.34 -4.62 15.29
CA GLU A 61 -28.03 -5.26 15.18
C GLU A 61 -27.92 -5.94 13.82
N SER A 62 -26.83 -5.68 13.11
CA SER A 62 -26.52 -6.29 11.82
C SER A 62 -25.07 -6.77 11.80
N LYS A 63 -24.87 -8.04 11.44
CA LYS A 63 -23.56 -8.68 11.32
C LYS A 63 -23.31 -9.07 9.87
N GLN A 64 -22.17 -8.67 9.33
CA GLN A 64 -21.80 -9.00 7.95
C GLN A 64 -20.53 -9.84 7.89
N VAL A 65 -20.57 -10.87 7.05
CA VAL A 65 -19.42 -11.67 6.67
C VAL A 65 -18.65 -10.93 5.56
N ILE A 66 -17.33 -10.80 5.73
CA ILE A 66 -16.45 -10.24 4.70
C ILE A 66 -15.55 -11.34 4.14
N HIS A 67 -15.33 -11.33 2.83
CA HIS A 67 -14.36 -12.17 2.16
C HIS A 67 -13.20 -11.30 1.64
N PHE A 68 -12.00 -11.54 2.14
CA PHE A 68 -10.77 -10.92 1.64
C PHE A 68 -10.16 -11.82 0.59
N THR A 69 -9.76 -11.24 -0.53
CA THR A 69 -9.16 -11.95 -1.65
C THR A 69 -7.73 -11.47 -1.88
N VAL A 70 -6.83 -12.41 -2.16
CA VAL A 70 -5.46 -12.13 -2.61
C VAL A 70 -5.20 -13.04 -3.80
N ARG A 71 -4.97 -12.44 -4.96
CA ARG A 71 -4.60 -13.12 -6.19
C ARG A 71 -3.15 -12.81 -6.56
N ARG A 72 -2.37 -13.83 -6.90
CA ARG A 72 -0.95 -13.73 -7.25
C ARG A 72 -0.72 -14.33 -8.61
N SER A 73 0.09 -13.66 -9.42
CA SER A 73 0.39 -14.12 -10.77
C SER A 73 1.89 -14.17 -11.04
N PRO A 74 2.36 -15.09 -11.91
CA PRO A 74 3.78 -15.23 -12.24
C PRO A 74 4.40 -13.97 -12.88
N ASN A 75 3.59 -13.10 -13.48
CA ASN A 75 4.00 -11.82 -14.07
C ASN A 75 4.29 -10.71 -13.03
N GLN A 76 4.61 -11.08 -11.78
CA GLN A 76 4.97 -10.15 -10.71
C GLN A 76 3.85 -9.18 -10.34
N THR A 77 2.58 -9.61 -10.40
CA THR A 77 1.47 -8.81 -9.91
C THR A 77 0.71 -9.48 -8.76
N ILE A 78 0.20 -8.66 -7.87
CA ILE A 78 -0.72 -9.07 -6.81
C ILE A 78 -1.98 -8.21 -6.91
N GLN A 79 -3.14 -8.84 -6.93
CA GLN A 79 -4.42 -8.17 -6.76
C GLN A 79 -4.96 -8.53 -5.38
N MET A 80 -5.39 -7.55 -4.59
CA MET A 80 -5.97 -7.83 -3.28
C MET A 80 -7.11 -6.88 -2.95
N GLY A 81 -8.12 -7.38 -2.24
CA GLY A 81 -9.30 -6.60 -1.91
C GLY A 81 -10.37 -7.38 -1.14
N ILE A 82 -11.57 -6.82 -1.11
CA ILE A 82 -12.77 -7.46 -0.59
C ILE A 82 -13.59 -7.96 -1.78
N GLU A 83 -14.19 -9.15 -1.71
CA GLU A 83 -14.85 -9.88 -2.83
C GLU A 83 -15.96 -9.10 -3.58
N ARG A 84 -16.40 -7.93 -3.10
CA ARG A 84 -17.41 -7.08 -3.74
C ARG A 84 -16.94 -5.64 -3.99
N GLN A 85 -15.64 -5.40 -3.84
CA GLN A 85 -15.01 -4.12 -4.08
C GLN A 85 -13.97 -4.27 -5.19
N PRO A 86 -13.72 -3.21 -5.99
CA PRO A 86 -12.62 -3.21 -6.93
C PRO A 86 -11.31 -3.57 -6.23
N PRO A 87 -10.60 -4.63 -6.67
CA PRO A 87 -9.35 -5.01 -6.04
C PRO A 87 -8.25 -4.00 -6.39
N GLN A 88 -7.33 -3.80 -5.46
CA GLN A 88 -6.14 -3.00 -5.72
C GLN A 88 -5.07 -3.88 -6.38
N LEU A 89 -4.56 -3.42 -7.52
CA LEU A 89 -3.42 -4.03 -8.22
C LEU A 89 -2.10 -3.47 -7.69
N TYR A 90 -1.13 -4.36 -7.48
CA TYR A 90 0.24 -4.05 -7.08
C TYR A 90 1.22 -4.74 -8.02
N HIS A 91 2.22 -3.97 -8.48
CA HIS A 91 3.37 -4.51 -9.20
C HIS A 91 4.51 -4.80 -8.23
N LEU A 92 5.15 -5.95 -8.40
CA LEU A 92 6.32 -6.38 -7.64
C LEU A 92 7.62 -6.13 -8.43
N PRO A 93 8.75 -5.88 -7.75
CA PRO A 93 8.85 -5.60 -6.33
C PRO A 93 8.17 -4.26 -5.99
N TYR A 94 7.50 -4.20 -4.84
CA TYR A 94 6.73 -3.02 -4.45
C TYR A 94 7.66 -1.81 -4.22
N LYS A 95 7.53 -0.79 -5.08
CA LYS A 95 8.29 0.46 -4.97
C LYS A 95 7.55 1.42 -4.05
N LYS A 96 8.17 1.76 -2.91
CA LYS A 96 7.70 2.83 -2.03
C LYS A 96 8.11 4.17 -2.64
N THR A 97 7.30 4.72 -3.54
CA THR A 97 7.46 6.12 -3.93
C THR A 97 6.92 7.00 -2.82
N LEU A 98 7.81 7.76 -2.17
CA LEU A 98 7.36 8.80 -1.26
C LEU A 98 6.59 9.85 -2.09
N PRO A 99 5.42 10.32 -1.63
CA PRO A 99 4.62 11.30 -2.36
C PRO A 99 5.29 12.67 -2.51
N ILE A 100 6.41 12.91 -1.82
CA ILE A 100 7.20 14.12 -1.92
C ILE A 100 8.66 13.71 -2.17
N PRO A 101 9.33 14.29 -3.18
CA PRO A 101 10.76 14.12 -3.38
C PRO A 101 11.52 14.89 -2.29
N ILE A 102 11.52 14.37 -1.05
CA ILE A 102 12.31 14.95 0.06
C ILE A 102 13.80 14.60 -0.12
N PHE A 103 14.08 13.53 -0.88
CA PHE A 103 15.41 12.96 -1.06
C PHE A 103 15.82 12.84 -2.54
N THR A 104 15.28 13.67 -3.44
CA THR A 104 15.94 13.83 -4.75
C THR A 104 17.23 14.61 -4.53
N PRO A 105 18.41 14.00 -4.73
CA PRO A 105 19.66 14.75 -4.66
C PRO A 105 19.58 15.92 -5.63
N ARG A 106 19.96 17.12 -5.18
CA ARG A 106 20.13 18.26 -6.08
C ARG A 106 21.21 17.91 -7.09
N ASP A 107 20.91 18.09 -8.37
CA ASP A 107 21.92 18.05 -9.43
C ASP A 107 22.92 19.19 -9.20
N ILE A 108 24.07 18.85 -8.61
CA ILE A 108 25.22 19.73 -8.42
C ILE A 108 25.96 20.07 -9.74
N SER A 109 25.48 19.58 -10.88
CA SER A 109 26.00 19.96 -12.21
C SER A 109 25.57 21.37 -12.64
N GLN A 110 24.59 21.97 -11.95
CA GLN A 110 24.29 23.39 -12.10
C GLN A 110 25.36 24.21 -11.37
N HIS A 111 26.43 24.53 -12.10
CA HIS A 111 27.46 25.46 -11.68
C HIS A 111 26.82 26.70 -11.05
N CYS A 112 27.04 26.85 -9.74
CA CYS A 112 26.81 28.08 -9.02
C CYS A 112 27.74 29.13 -9.65
N GLY A 113 27.18 30.01 -10.48
CA GLY A 113 27.89 31.16 -11.01
C GLY A 113 28.47 31.95 -9.84
N THR A 114 29.79 32.13 -9.86
CA THR A 114 30.56 32.90 -8.89
C THR A 114 29.91 34.26 -8.69
N HIS A 115 29.26 34.46 -7.54
CA HIS A 115 28.85 35.78 -7.09
C HIS A 115 30.11 36.57 -6.69
N THR A 116 30.52 37.49 -7.55
CA THR A 116 31.41 38.60 -7.16
C THR A 116 30.57 39.64 -6.39
N PRO A 117 30.98 40.06 -5.18
CA PRO A 117 30.36 41.20 -4.52
C PRO A 117 31.06 42.47 -5.02
N SER A 118 30.32 43.40 -5.62
CA SER A 118 30.82 44.77 -5.78
C SER A 118 29.71 45.79 -5.54
N GLN A 119 30.12 46.85 -4.85
CA GLN A 119 29.35 47.81 -4.08
C GLN A 119 28.46 48.76 -4.89
N ASP A 120 27.40 49.19 -4.21
CA ASP A 120 26.76 50.51 -4.18
C ASP A 120 26.85 51.42 -5.41
N GLN A 121 25.66 51.78 -5.92
CA GLN A 121 25.33 53.19 -6.16
C GLN A 121 23.83 53.46 -6.13
N THR A 122 23.52 54.60 -5.54
CA THR A 122 22.22 55.11 -5.12
C THR A 122 21.50 55.89 -6.24
N ASN A 123 20.16 55.95 -6.13
CA ASN A 123 19.21 56.98 -6.60
C ASN A 123 18.35 56.77 -7.87
N MET A 124 17.05 56.56 -7.56
CA MET A 124 15.84 57.30 -7.96
C MET A 124 15.25 57.19 -9.38
N ASN A 125 14.03 56.63 -9.38
CA ASN A 125 12.82 56.93 -10.17
C ASN A 125 12.94 57.05 -11.70
N SER A 126 12.28 56.12 -12.42
CA SER A 126 10.91 56.33 -12.91
C SER A 126 10.48 55.29 -13.98
N HIS A 127 9.22 54.85 -13.86
CA HIS A 127 8.31 54.31 -14.89
C HIS A 127 8.76 53.15 -15.80
N SER A 128 8.24 51.95 -15.56
CA SER A 128 7.35 51.25 -16.51
C SER A 128 6.71 50.00 -15.89
N GLU A 129 5.41 49.89 -16.14
CA GLU A 129 4.45 48.86 -15.70
C GLU A 129 4.57 47.55 -16.54
N PRO A 130 3.82 46.47 -16.19
CA PRO A 130 4.26 45.07 -16.25
C PRO A 130 3.80 44.33 -17.51
N SER A 131 4.49 43.23 -17.83
CA SER A 131 3.95 42.20 -18.73
C SER A 131 3.29 41.09 -17.91
N PHE A 132 1.96 41.21 -17.75
CA PHE A 132 1.07 40.11 -17.44
C PHE A 132 0.66 39.42 -18.74
N ASN A 133 0.73 38.08 -18.77
CA ASN A 133 -0.23 37.15 -19.38
C ASN A 133 0.26 35.72 -19.02
N GLY A 134 -0.45 34.88 -18.26
CA GLY A 134 -1.88 34.87 -18.01
C GLY A 134 -2.32 34.22 -16.70
N VAL A 135 -3.39 34.83 -16.17
CA VAL A 135 -4.56 34.27 -15.49
C VAL A 135 -4.31 33.55 -14.16
N CYS A 136 -4.42 34.33 -13.08
CA CYS A 136 -4.76 33.86 -11.74
C CYS A 136 -6.28 34.08 -11.53
N LEU A 137 -7.04 33.01 -11.25
CA LEU A 137 -8.41 33.14 -10.74
C LEU A 137 -8.40 33.30 -9.21
N PRO A 138 -9.37 34.03 -8.63
CA PRO A 138 -9.31 34.52 -7.26
C PRO A 138 -9.45 33.42 -6.20
N SER A 139 -8.71 33.63 -5.12
CA SER A 139 -8.63 32.83 -3.90
C SER A 139 -9.99 32.57 -3.24
N VAL A 140 -10.36 31.29 -3.15
CA VAL A 140 -11.36 30.83 -2.18
C VAL A 140 -10.64 30.47 -0.88
N THR A 141 -10.96 31.22 0.18
CA THR A 141 -10.48 30.95 1.54
C THR A 141 -11.06 29.63 2.05
N ILE A 142 -10.34 28.52 1.83
CA ILE A 142 -10.67 27.23 2.47
C ILE A 142 -9.98 27.22 3.84
N GLN A 143 -10.77 27.31 4.90
CA GLN A 143 -10.32 27.10 6.27
C GLN A 143 -9.73 25.68 6.39
N LYS A 144 -8.47 25.58 6.84
CA LYS A 144 -7.80 24.30 7.10
C LYS A 144 -8.43 23.62 8.33
N PRO A 145 -8.83 22.34 8.26
CA PRO A 145 -9.25 21.64 9.47
C PRO A 145 -8.04 21.39 10.38
N LYS A 146 -8.27 21.49 11.69
CA LYS A 146 -7.27 21.34 12.74
C LYS A 146 -6.75 19.91 12.79
N VAL A 147 -5.47 19.72 12.46
CA VAL A 147 -4.78 18.44 12.52
C VAL A 147 -4.66 17.99 13.98
N VAL A 148 -5.27 16.85 14.32
CA VAL A 148 -5.06 16.17 15.60
C VAL A 148 -3.68 15.54 15.57
N LYS A 149 -2.78 16.00 16.46
CA LYS A 149 -1.46 15.35 16.64
C LYS A 149 -1.66 14.06 17.43
N VAL A 150 -1.38 12.93 16.78
CA VAL A 150 -1.30 11.64 17.48
C VAL A 150 0.01 11.62 18.27
N HIS A 151 -0.09 11.47 19.58
CA HIS A 151 1.06 11.33 20.47
C HIS A 151 1.73 9.98 20.17
N GLY A 152 3.03 10.02 19.90
CA GLY A 152 3.80 8.86 19.48
C GLY A 152 3.79 7.77 20.54
N SER A 153 3.44 6.55 20.14
CA SER A 153 3.93 5.34 20.77
C SER A 153 4.80 4.62 19.75
N ASP A 154 5.98 4.20 20.20
CA ASP A 154 7.07 3.71 19.37
C ASP A 154 6.64 2.53 18.48
N PHE A 155 6.41 2.82 17.20
CA PHE A 155 6.16 1.80 16.20
C PHE A 155 7.46 1.04 15.92
N ARG A 156 7.65 -0.10 16.59
CA ARG A 156 8.80 -0.99 16.37
C ARG A 156 8.40 -2.13 15.43
N ALA A 157 8.89 -2.08 14.19
CA ALA A 157 8.58 -3.04 13.12
C ALA A 157 9.15 -4.47 13.34
N SER A 158 9.79 -4.75 14.47
CA SER A 158 10.44 -6.03 14.76
C SER A 158 9.47 -7.18 15.07
N THR A 159 8.16 -6.92 15.15
CA THR A 159 7.12 -7.95 15.32
C THR A 159 6.52 -8.45 14.00
N LEU A 160 6.92 -7.88 12.86
CA LEU A 160 6.39 -8.27 11.54
C LEU A 160 7.17 -9.39 10.85
N VAL A 161 8.28 -9.84 11.42
CA VAL A 161 9.11 -10.90 10.84
C VAL A 161 9.37 -11.97 11.89
N SER A 162 8.88 -13.18 11.66
CA SER A 162 9.24 -14.36 12.45
C SER A 162 10.74 -14.65 12.28
N PRO A 163 11.47 -15.05 13.34
CA PRO A 163 12.87 -15.39 13.20
C PRO A 163 13.05 -16.61 12.30
N HIS A 164 14.13 -16.60 11.53
CA HIS A 164 14.54 -17.69 10.65
C HIS A 164 14.83 -18.93 11.50
N ARG A 165 14.20 -20.07 11.18
CA ARG A 165 14.56 -21.35 11.80
C ARG A 165 15.70 -21.96 11.00
N ASP A 166 16.92 -21.75 11.47
CA ASP A 166 18.03 -22.63 11.13
C ASP A 166 17.81 -23.97 11.85
N THR A 167 17.33 -24.99 11.13
CA THR A 167 17.41 -26.37 11.61
C THR A 167 18.65 -27.02 11.03
N LEU A 168 19.70 -26.94 11.84
CA LEU A 168 20.91 -27.74 11.72
C LEU A 168 20.57 -29.24 11.64
N HIS A 169 21.30 -29.93 10.77
CA HIS A 169 21.44 -31.38 10.70
C HIS A 169 21.59 -32.01 12.08
N VAL A 170 20.77 -33.03 12.38
CA VAL A 170 21.15 -34.11 13.30
C VAL A 170 20.83 -35.44 12.62
N GLN A 171 21.89 -36.11 12.19
CA GLN A 171 21.91 -37.47 11.69
C GLN A 171 21.79 -38.41 12.90
N ARG A 172 20.75 -39.24 12.97
CA ARG A 172 20.64 -40.29 13.99
C ARG A 172 20.94 -41.64 13.35
N ARG A 173 22.11 -42.19 13.70
CA ARG A 173 22.42 -43.62 13.64
C ARG A 173 21.53 -44.36 14.63
N GLU A 174 20.82 -45.37 14.17
CA GLU A 174 20.97 -46.81 14.50
C GLU A 174 19.88 -47.60 13.78
#